data_AF-A0A220U7L7-F1
#
_entry.id   AF-A0A220U7L7-F1
#
_cell.length_a   1.000
_cell.length_b   1.000
_cell.length_c   1.000
_cell.angle_alpha   90.00
_cell.angle_beta   90.00
_cell.angle_gamma   90.00
#
_symmetry.space_group_name_H-M   'P 1'
#
loop_
_entity.id
_entity.type
_entity.pdbx_description
1 polymer ?
#
loop_
_entity_poly.entity_id
_entity_poly.type
_entity_poly.pdbx_seq_one_letter_code
_entity_poly.pdbx_strand_id
1 'polypeptide(L)'
;MVPSPDKSFQEMIRVLKPGGKVIIFDKFKSNERGLSLPKRLIRPFVNVLGTDIGISFEDLYHKYKDQIRVEYDTPVMMKGMYRKIVVTKRS
;
A
#
# COMPACT_ATOMS: atom_id res chain seq x y z
N MET A 1 -8.36 11.49 -7.20
CA MET A 1 -7.67 11.23 -5.91
C MET A 1 -8.68 11.44 -4.78
N VAL A 2 -8.61 10.64 -3.72
CA VAL A 2 -9.44 10.85 -2.52
C VAL A 2 -8.99 12.14 -1.82
N PRO A 3 -9.90 13.03 -1.37
CA PRO A 3 -9.52 14.34 -0.79
C PRO A 3 -8.70 14.26 0.49
N SER A 4 -8.83 13.19 1.28
CA SER A 4 -8.12 13.01 2.56
C SER A 4 -7.83 11.54 2.83
N PRO A 5 -6.72 11.00 2.30
CA PRO A 5 -6.50 9.56 2.33
C PRO A 5 -6.25 9.00 3.73
N ASP A 6 -5.73 9.82 4.63
CA ASP A 6 -5.67 9.54 6.06
C ASP A 6 -7.05 9.29 6.69
N LYS A 7 -8.00 10.22 6.48
CA LYS A 7 -9.38 10.08 6.97
C LYS A 7 -10.08 8.87 6.36
N SER A 8 -9.86 8.62 5.08
CA SER A 8 -10.42 7.44 4.42
C SER A 8 -9.84 6.14 4.95
N PHE A 9 -8.54 6.09 5.21
CA PHE A 9 -7.90 4.93 5.83
C PHE A 9 -8.36 4.69 7.26
N GLN A 10 -8.50 5.77 8.05
CA GLN A 10 -9.10 5.70 9.38
C GLN A 10 -10.51 5.11 9.33
N GLU A 11 -11.34 5.57 8.41
CA GLU A 11 -12.72 5.11 8.28
C GLU A 11 -12.77 3.62 7.90
N MET A 12 -11.90 3.17 6.99
CA MET A 12 -11.73 1.76 6.67
C MET A 12 -11.42 0.93 7.93
N ILE A 13 -10.53 1.40 8.81
CA ILE A 13 -10.20 0.70 10.07
C ILE A 13 -11.38 0.74 11.05
N ARG A 14 -12.07 1.88 11.15
CA ARG A 14 -13.20 2.08 12.07
C ARG A 14 -14.33 1.08 11.80
N VAL A 15 -14.69 0.89 10.53
CA VAL A 15 -15.81 0.02 10.12
C VAL A 15 -15.51 -1.48 10.22
N LEU A 16 -14.23 -1.87 10.30
CA LEU A 16 -13.86 -3.27 10.51
C LEU A 16 -14.29 -3.73 11.90
N LYS A 17 -14.86 -4.94 11.97
CA LYS A 17 -15.00 -5.69 13.23
C LYS A 17 -13.60 -6.08 13.76
N PRO A 18 -13.44 -6.33 15.07
CA PRO A 18 -12.24 -6.98 15.61
C PRO A 18 -11.87 -8.23 14.78
N GLY A 19 -10.61 -8.35 14.37
CA GLY A 19 -10.14 -9.43 13.48
C GLY A 19 -10.57 -9.31 12.00
N GLY A 20 -11.36 -8.29 11.65
CA GLY A 20 -11.75 -7.99 10.28
C GLY A 20 -10.56 -7.54 9.43
N LYS A 21 -10.64 -7.77 8.11
CA LYS A 21 -9.52 -7.54 7.19
C LYS A 21 -9.87 -6.55 6.08
N VAL A 22 -8.87 -5.78 5.67
CA VAL A 22 -8.89 -4.99 4.43
C VAL A 22 -7.76 -5.46 3.51
N ILE A 23 -8.06 -5.53 2.22
CA ILE A 23 -7.08 -5.88 1.17
C ILE A 23 -6.80 -4.61 0.37
N ILE A 24 -5.54 -4.23 0.30
CA ILE A 24 -5.07 -3.02 -0.35
C ILE A 24 -4.19 -3.43 -1.52
N PHE A 25 -4.55 -2.98 -2.72
CA PHE A 25 -3.68 -3.08 -3.89
C PHE A 25 -2.96 -1.76 -4.05
N ASP A 26 -1.71 -1.74 -3.60
CA ASP A 26 -0.86 -0.55 -3.67
C ASP A 26 0.06 -0.69 -4.89
N LYS A 27 0.12 0.36 -5.71
CA LYS A 27 1.05 0.39 -6.85
C LYS A 27 2.41 0.77 -6.28
N PHE A 28 3.44 -0.04 -6.49
CA PHE A 28 4.75 0.21 -5.89
C PHE A 28 5.20 1.67 -6.08
N LYS A 29 5.34 2.42 -4.99
CA LYS A 29 6.36 3.46 -4.92
C LYS A 29 7.70 2.75 -5.03
N SER A 30 8.59 3.21 -5.91
CA SER A 30 9.84 2.51 -6.21
C SER A 30 10.89 2.63 -5.10
N ASN A 31 10.52 2.58 -3.82
CA ASN A 31 11.46 2.62 -2.71
C ASN A 31 11.69 1.19 -2.20
N GLU A 32 12.61 0.54 -2.92
CA GLU A 32 13.66 -0.32 -2.38
C GLU A 32 13.23 -1.39 -1.37
N ARG A 33 12.90 -2.58 -1.88
CA ARG A 33 13.28 -3.88 -1.30
C ARG A 33 13.10 -4.96 -2.38
N GLY A 34 14.19 -5.32 -3.07
CA GLY A 34 14.26 -6.53 -3.90
C GLY A 34 14.00 -6.41 -5.41
N LEU A 35 14.03 -5.21 -6.02
CA LEU A 35 13.96 -5.10 -7.47
C LEU A 35 15.33 -5.43 -8.09
N SER A 36 15.46 -6.59 -8.73
CA SER A 36 16.60 -6.95 -9.58
C SER A 36 16.88 -5.84 -10.62
N LEU A 37 18.15 -5.55 -10.87
CA LEU A 37 18.66 -4.50 -11.77
C LEU A 37 17.86 -4.25 -13.08
N PRO A 38 17.31 -5.25 -13.79
CA PRO A 38 16.53 -5.02 -15.01
C PRO A 38 15.25 -4.20 -14.80
N LYS A 39 14.62 -4.27 -13.62
CA LYS A 39 13.40 -3.52 -13.31
C LYS A 39 13.66 -2.02 -13.10
N ARG A 40 14.93 -1.63 -12.93
CA ARG A 40 15.37 -0.24 -12.81
C ARG A 40 15.25 0.52 -14.15
N LEU A 41 15.30 -0.18 -15.27
CA LEU A 41 15.22 0.43 -16.62
C LEU A 41 13.81 0.89 -17.01
N ILE A 42 12.76 0.32 -16.39
CA ILE A 42 11.36 0.65 -16.69
C ILE A 42 10.92 1.93 -15.94
N ARG A 43 11.74 2.43 -15.01
CA ARG A 43 11.47 3.62 -14.17
C ARG A 43 10.98 4.86 -14.95
N PRO A 44 11.55 5.26 -16.10
CA PRO A 44 11.09 6.43 -16.82
C PRO A 44 9.65 6.27 -17.34
N PHE A 45 9.28 5.05 -17.75
CA PHE A 45 7.94 4.75 -18.28
C PHE A 45 6.86 4.76 -17.20
N VAL A 46 7.19 4.38 -15.96
CA VAL A 46 6.21 4.38 -14.85
C VAL A 46 5.95 5.79 -14.31
N ASN A 47 6.97 6.67 -14.31
CA ASN A 47 6.84 8.07 -13.91
C ASN A 47 5.95 8.88 -14.88
N VAL A 48 5.95 8.53 -16.18
CA VAL A 48 5.11 9.17 -17.21
C VAL A 48 3.62 8.85 -17.04
N LEU A 49 3.26 7.76 -16.36
CA LEU A 49 1.87 7.37 -16.11
C LEU A 49 1.22 8.11 -14.92
N GLY A 50 1.84 9.17 -14.39
CA GLY A 50 1.22 10.08 -13.42
C GLY A 50 0.97 9.47 -12.03
N THR A 51 1.65 8.40 -11.65
CA THR A 51 1.42 7.69 -10.38
C THR A 51 2.38 8.05 -9.26
N ASP A 52 3.08 9.18 -9.34
CA ASP A 52 3.94 9.71 -8.27
C ASP A 52 3.16 10.63 -7.31
N ILE A 53 1.92 10.25 -6.97
CA ILE A 53 1.00 11.10 -6.22
C ILE A 53 0.83 10.52 -4.82
N GLY A 54 1.87 10.71 -4.02
CA GLY A 54 1.70 11.41 -2.75
C GLY A 54 1.55 10.62 -1.46
N ILE A 55 1.17 9.33 -1.43
CA ILE A 55 0.88 8.67 -0.13
C ILE A 55 1.52 7.30 -0.06
N SER A 56 2.39 7.10 0.95
CA SER A 56 2.95 5.79 1.24
C SER A 56 2.00 5.04 2.16
N PHE A 57 1.69 3.79 1.83
CA PHE A 57 0.99 2.90 2.76
C PHE A 57 1.70 2.84 4.12
N GLU A 58 3.03 2.91 4.12
CA GLU A 58 3.89 2.90 5.32
C GLU A 58 3.53 4.05 6.26
N ASP A 59 3.34 5.26 5.75
CA ASP A 59 3.01 6.45 6.57
C ASP A 59 1.65 6.27 7.25
N LEU A 60 0.67 5.77 6.50
CA LEU A 60 -0.66 5.43 7.02
C LEU A 60 -0.56 4.30 8.06
N TYR A 61 0.18 3.24 7.76
CA TYR A 61 0.37 2.11 8.68
C TYR A 61 1.01 2.54 9.99
N HIS A 62 2.07 3.35 9.95
CA HIS A 62 2.75 3.83 11.15
C HIS A 62 1.83 4.63 12.07
N LYS A 63 0.90 5.41 11.51
CA LYS A 63 -0.08 6.18 12.27
C LYS A 63 -1.11 5.31 12.98
N TYR A 64 -1.49 4.18 12.40
CA TYR A 64 -2.54 3.29 12.95
C TYR A 64 -2.02 1.95 13.47
N LYS A 65 -0.69 1.78 13.63
CA LYS A 65 -0.02 0.51 14.00
C LYS A 65 -0.57 -0.19 15.26
N ASP A 66 -1.15 0.58 16.18
CA ASP A 66 -1.71 0.09 17.44
C ASP A 66 -3.14 -0.45 17.27
N GLN A 67 -3.82 -0.13 16.17
CA GLN A 67 -5.17 -0.58 15.82
C GLN A 67 -5.18 -1.71 14.78
N ILE A 68 -4.10 -1.84 14.00
CA ILE A 68 -4.01 -2.78 12.88
C ILE A 68 -2.70 -3.56 12.86
N ARG A 69 -2.70 -4.68 12.12
CA ARG A 69 -1.52 -5.51 11.85
C ARG A 69 -1.47 -5.87 10.36
N VAL A 70 -0.31 -5.77 9.74
CA VAL A 70 -0.07 -6.32 8.39
C VAL A 70 0.10 -7.84 8.51
N GLU A 71 -0.72 -8.61 7.80
CA GLU A 71 -0.60 -10.06 7.71
C GLU A 71 0.18 -10.50 6.48
N TYR A 72 -0.03 -9.82 5.35
CA TYR A 72 0.65 -10.11 4.10
C TYR A 72 1.03 -8.79 3.43
N ASP A 73 2.24 -8.73 2.89
CA ASP A 73 2.66 -7.72 1.92
C ASP A 73 3.45 -8.46 0.83
N THR A 74 2.85 -8.59 -0.35
CA THR A 74 3.38 -9.45 -1.43
C THR A 74 3.26 -8.79 -2.79
N PRO A 75 4.28 -8.86 -3.66
CA PRO A 75 4.19 -8.36 -5.03
C PRO A 75 3.15 -9.17 -5.83
N VAL A 76 2.30 -8.48 -6.59
CA VAL A 76 1.24 -9.06 -7.44
C VAL A 76 1.07 -8.25 -8.73
N MET A 77 0.48 -8.87 -9.76
CA MET A 77 0.06 -8.25 -11.03
C MET A 77 1.17 -7.58 -11.84
N MET A 78 1.02 -7.52 -13.18
CA MET A 78 1.91 -6.75 -14.07
C MET A 78 3.42 -6.94 -13.78
N LYS A 79 3.87 -8.19 -13.58
CA LYS A 79 5.26 -8.55 -13.24
C LYS A 79 5.78 -7.94 -11.91
N GLY A 80 4.88 -7.71 -10.96
CA GLY A 80 5.16 -7.14 -9.65
C GLY A 80 5.17 -5.60 -9.65
N MET A 81 4.28 -4.97 -10.42
CA MET A 81 4.08 -3.52 -10.39
C MET A 81 3.13 -3.09 -9.27
N TYR A 82 2.34 -4.03 -8.75
CA TYR A 82 1.49 -3.83 -7.58
C TYR A 82 1.97 -4.72 -6.43
N ARG A 83 1.55 -4.37 -5.23
CA ARG A 83 1.60 -5.24 -4.06
C ARG A 83 0.20 -5.41 -3.49
N LYS A 84 -0.08 -6.62 -3.01
CA LYS A 84 -1.26 -6.95 -2.23
C LYS A 84 -0.87 -6.91 -0.77
N ILE A 85 -1.49 -6.00 -0.04
CA ILE A 85 -1.32 -5.85 1.40
C ILE A 85 -2.62 -6.29 2.08
N VAL A 86 -2.52 -7.19 3.03
CA VAL A 86 -3.66 -7.60 3.87
C VAL A 86 -3.42 -7.06 5.26
N VAL A 87 -4.35 -6.25 5.72
CA VAL A 87 -4.31 -5.61 7.04
C VAL A 87 -5.48 -6.14 7.85
N THR A 88 -5.23 -6.48 9.11
CA THR A 88 -6.24 -6.98 10.05
C THR A 88 -6.39 -6.01 11.21
N LYS A 89 -7.63 -5.74 11.63
CA LYS A 89 -7.92 -4.95 12.84
C LYS A 89 -7.60 -5.79 14.08
N ARG A 90 -6.86 -5.19 15.01
CA ARG A 90 -6.56 -5.80 16.32
C ARG A 90 -7.85 -5.92 17.14
N SER A 91 -7.85 -6.87 18.07
CA SER A 91 -8.96 -7.10 19.00
C SER A 91 -9.13 -5.95 19.98
#